data_AF-A0AAE0DKQ1-F1
#
_entry.id   AF-A0AAE0DKQ1-F1
#
_cell.length_a   1.000
_cell.length_b   1.000
_cell.length_c   1.000
_cell.angle_alpha   90.00
_cell.angle_beta   90.00
_cell.angle_gamma   90.00
#
_symmetry.space_group_name_H-M   'P 1'
#
loop_
_entity.id
_entity.type
_entity.pdbx_description
1 polymer ?
#
loop_
_entity_poly.entity_id
_entity_poly.type
_entity_poly.pdbx_seq_one_letter_code
_entity_poly.pdbx_strand_id
1 'polypeptide(L)'
;MHDLRRQALESGKTVSRKARSKQSSPATSRTQSPATSRAASRSRAVSRAGSDDEGDLSDETSFSVGSIDEVLNGDGVEGTTDAWRTELADRVEEILARKGSTVQGREKAYKTYIHILTAQYAKEEIQGKEAELVGAFLKSIKEEKSENETVLAIKALAMTLITSPNDLIYEAASTPLKRTISHSLSFPTKTAAIHTLGTCTFYGGASDDEIVENMDFLLEIISSDGHTIEAPDEPEPVVAALEEWGFLCTLVDDMSEQSEDAIEAFAEQINSSYPSVQITAGENIALLYEKSFRPIDRDEDTLGDYSDSDLIADPDDESEKPKLIRLYPAYRRTDQLIHALQAIASISTHHLSKTDRKALRTNFADILDSVENPTHGPRYQNAISDETGKRYGSRMVVRIHKGGVMRIDRWWKLHRLQGLRRVLQGGFVRHYETNEVVFETLPIMITADK
;
A
#
# COMPACT_ATOMS: atom_id res chain seq x y z
N MET A 1 54.44 -37.77 2.81
CA MET A 1 55.24 -37.36 1.65
C MET A 1 54.72 -38.09 0.42
N HIS A 2 54.32 -37.32 -0.61
CA HIS A 2 53.99 -37.73 -1.99
C HIS A 2 52.80 -38.70 -2.19
N ASP A 3 51.81 -38.48 -3.07
CA ASP A 3 51.77 -37.67 -4.29
C ASP A 3 50.34 -37.21 -4.62
N LEU A 4 50.17 -35.90 -4.82
CA LEU A 4 49.04 -35.26 -5.47
C LEU A 4 49.56 -34.64 -6.77
N ARG A 5 49.37 -35.32 -7.92
CA ARG A 5 49.31 -34.75 -9.29
C ARG A 5 49.43 -35.84 -10.38
N ARG A 6 48.32 -36.05 -11.12
CA ARG A 6 48.12 -36.62 -12.47
C ARG A 6 46.82 -37.45 -12.40
N GLN A 7 45.79 -37.27 -13.21
CA GLN A 7 45.64 -36.83 -14.61
C GLN A 7 44.21 -36.25 -14.75
N ALA A 8 44.03 -35.06 -15.34
CA ALA A 8 43.58 -34.86 -16.73
C ALA A 8 42.11 -35.30 -16.97
N LEU A 9 41.17 -34.35 -17.05
CA LEU A 9 40.60 -33.82 -18.31
C LEU A 9 39.80 -34.87 -19.10
N GLU A 10 38.46 -34.78 -19.04
CA GLU A 10 37.49 -35.05 -20.12
C GLU A 10 36.07 -34.78 -19.57
N SER A 11 35.40 -33.72 -20.02
CA SER A 11 34.48 -33.67 -21.18
C SER A 11 33.07 -34.16 -20.84
N GLY A 12 32.07 -33.28 -20.98
CA GLY A 12 30.66 -33.71 -21.01
C GLY A 12 29.66 -32.67 -20.54
N LYS A 13 29.16 -31.87 -21.48
CA LYS A 13 27.96 -31.03 -21.37
C LYS A 13 26.82 -31.77 -20.66
N THR A 14 26.13 -31.13 -19.71
CA THR A 14 24.76 -31.52 -19.34
C THR A 14 23.82 -30.33 -19.44
N VAL A 15 22.69 -30.63 -20.06
CA VAL A 15 21.70 -29.74 -20.64
C VAL A 15 20.56 -29.56 -19.64
N SER A 16 20.11 -28.31 -19.51
CA SER A 16 18.79 -27.80 -19.11
C SER A 16 17.76 -28.76 -18.48
N ARG A 17 17.36 -28.46 -17.24
CA ARG A 17 16.22 -29.02 -16.49
C ARG A 17 14.85 -28.47 -16.97
N LYS A 18 14.63 -28.35 -18.28
CA LYS A 18 13.34 -27.91 -18.85
C LYS A 18 12.72 -29.00 -19.73
N ALA A 19 12.60 -30.23 -19.20
CA ALA A 19 11.83 -31.32 -19.81
C ALA A 19 11.70 -32.52 -18.85
N ARG A 20 10.94 -32.39 -17.75
CA ARG A 20 10.49 -33.59 -17.00
C ARG A 20 9.20 -33.40 -16.20
N SER A 21 8.10 -33.09 -16.87
CA SER A 21 6.76 -33.47 -16.37
C SER A 21 5.72 -33.47 -17.50
N LYS A 22 5.80 -34.45 -18.39
CA LYS A 22 4.68 -34.89 -19.22
C LYS A 22 4.71 -36.41 -19.30
N GLN A 23 3.52 -37.00 -19.14
CA GLN A 23 3.14 -38.42 -19.28
C GLN A 23 3.39 -39.28 -18.02
N SER A 24 2.47 -40.11 -17.53
CA SER A 24 1.13 -40.56 -17.97
C SER A 24 0.49 -41.43 -16.86
N SER A 25 -0.82 -41.39 -16.59
CA SER A 25 -1.85 -42.40 -16.94
C SER A 25 -2.79 -42.64 -15.70
N PRO A 26 -3.94 -43.34 -15.78
CA PRO A 26 -5.03 -43.31 -16.77
C PRO A 26 -6.45 -43.21 -16.13
N ALA A 27 -7.46 -43.13 -16.99
CA ALA A 27 -8.90 -42.96 -16.71
C ALA A 27 -9.65 -44.24 -16.29
N THR A 28 -10.59 -44.11 -15.35
CA THR A 28 -11.92 -44.76 -15.21
C THR A 28 -12.70 -43.88 -14.21
N SER A 29 -13.98 -43.54 -14.30
CA SER A 29 -15.17 -44.35 -14.54
C SER A 29 -16.34 -43.49 -15.08
N ARG A 30 -17.23 -44.15 -15.81
CA ARG A 30 -18.53 -43.66 -16.30
C ARG A 30 -19.59 -43.88 -15.22
N THR A 31 -20.44 -42.89 -14.99
CA THR A 31 -21.83 -43.15 -14.58
C THR A 31 -22.76 -42.02 -15.05
N GLN A 32 -23.84 -42.43 -15.70
CA GLN A 32 -24.88 -41.62 -16.33
C GLN A 32 -25.89 -41.08 -15.30
N SER A 33 -26.49 -39.92 -15.58
CA SER A 33 -27.91 -39.63 -15.32
C SER A 33 -28.37 -38.41 -16.16
N PRO A 34 -29.66 -38.33 -16.52
CA PRO A 34 -30.07 -37.87 -17.85
C PRO A 34 -30.59 -36.43 -17.93
N ALA A 35 -30.51 -35.89 -19.14
CA ALA A 35 -31.10 -34.63 -19.58
C ALA A 35 -32.62 -34.76 -19.81
N THR A 36 -33.38 -33.80 -19.30
CA THR A 36 -34.74 -33.49 -19.76
C THR A 36 -34.72 -32.27 -20.69
N SER A 37 -35.67 -32.23 -21.61
CA SER A 37 -35.64 -31.42 -22.81
C SER A 37 -36.87 -30.51 -22.95
N ARG A 38 -36.66 -29.35 -23.60
CA ARG A 38 -37.63 -28.51 -24.37
C ARG A 38 -38.63 -27.70 -23.51
N ALA A 39 -39.10 -26.51 -23.87
CA ALA A 39 -39.17 -25.82 -25.16
C ALA A 39 -39.24 -24.28 -24.99
N ALA A 40 -38.89 -23.62 -26.09
CA ALA A 40 -38.97 -22.22 -26.48
C ALA A 40 -40.09 -21.33 -25.91
N SER A 41 -39.72 -20.06 -25.65
CA SER A 41 -40.45 -18.93 -26.25
C SER A 41 -39.50 -17.75 -26.49
N ARG A 42 -39.60 -17.19 -27.70
CA ARG A 42 -38.87 -16.03 -28.20
C ARG A 42 -39.65 -14.77 -27.84
N SER A 43 -38.97 -13.71 -27.39
CA SER A 43 -39.38 -12.34 -27.69
C SER A 43 -38.16 -11.44 -27.82
N ARG A 44 -38.26 -10.53 -28.78
CA ARG A 44 -37.21 -9.66 -29.29
C ARG A 44 -37.11 -8.38 -28.46
N ALA A 45 -35.91 -7.81 -28.53
CA ALA A 45 -35.61 -6.38 -28.70
C ALA A 45 -35.16 -5.55 -27.49
N VAL A 46 -34.24 -4.66 -27.87
CA VAL A 46 -33.83 -3.38 -27.28
C VAL A 46 -32.58 -3.42 -26.40
N SER A 47 -31.49 -3.07 -27.08
CA SER A 47 -30.26 -2.47 -26.57
C SER A 47 -30.45 -1.62 -25.31
N ARG A 48 -29.75 -2.02 -24.23
CA ARG A 48 -29.39 -1.13 -23.14
C ARG A 48 -27.89 -1.27 -22.89
N ALA A 49 -27.24 -0.12 -22.83
CA ALA A 49 -25.84 0.07 -22.51
C ALA A 49 -25.46 -0.75 -21.26
N GLY A 50 -24.42 -1.57 -21.39
CA GLY A 50 -23.77 -2.21 -20.27
C GLY A 50 -22.96 -1.16 -19.51
N SER A 51 -23.58 -0.56 -18.50
CA SER A 51 -22.90 0.09 -17.39
C SER A 51 -22.34 -1.02 -16.51
N ASP A 52 -21.11 -1.43 -16.80
CA ASP A 52 -20.35 -2.39 -16.00
C ASP A 52 -19.07 -1.66 -15.54
N ASP A 53 -19.27 -0.72 -14.61
CA ASP A 53 -18.22 0.02 -13.91
C ASP A 53 -18.44 -0.14 -12.40
N GLU A 54 -18.42 -1.40 -11.96
CA GLU A 54 -18.13 -1.70 -10.56
C GLU A 54 -16.63 -1.54 -10.39
N GLY A 55 -16.20 -0.30 -10.13
CA GLY A 55 -14.90 0.06 -9.58
C GLY A 55 -14.78 -0.38 -8.12
N ASP A 56 -15.20 -1.61 -7.82
CA ASP A 56 -14.91 -2.26 -6.54
C ASP A 56 -13.41 -2.53 -6.57
N LEU A 57 -12.67 -1.75 -5.77
CA LEU A 57 -11.27 -2.01 -5.52
C LEU A 57 -11.22 -3.41 -4.92
N SER A 58 -10.80 -4.38 -5.74
CA SER A 58 -10.43 -5.68 -5.24
C SER A 58 -9.47 -5.46 -4.09
N ASP A 59 -9.83 -6.10 -2.98
CA ASP A 59 -9.24 -6.17 -1.65
C ASP A 59 -7.76 -6.62 -1.62
N GLU A 60 -6.92 -6.08 -2.51
CA GLU A 60 -5.51 -6.46 -2.69
C GLU A 60 -4.57 -5.70 -1.74
N THR A 61 -5.03 -4.61 -1.12
CA THR A 61 -4.32 -3.98 0.01
C THR A 61 -4.69 -4.61 1.35
N SER A 62 -5.48 -5.69 1.34
CA SER A 62 -5.74 -6.51 2.51
C SER A 62 -4.44 -7.21 2.86
N PHE A 63 -3.98 -7.04 4.10
CA PHE A 63 -2.91 -7.85 4.66
C PHE A 63 -3.14 -9.33 4.29
N SER A 64 -2.35 -9.87 3.36
CA SER A 64 -2.44 -11.26 2.95
C SER A 64 -1.90 -12.16 4.07
N VAL A 65 -2.77 -12.39 5.04
CA VAL A 65 -2.80 -13.57 5.89
C VAL A 65 -4.25 -14.00 5.83
N GLY A 66 -4.56 -14.92 4.92
CA GLY A 66 -5.89 -15.45 4.60
C GLY A 66 -6.58 -16.19 5.75
N SER A 67 -6.74 -15.53 6.89
CA SER A 67 -7.33 -16.06 8.12
C SER A 67 -8.16 -15.01 8.88
N ILE A 68 -8.26 -13.78 8.41
CA ILE A 68 -8.98 -12.70 9.13
C ILE A 68 -10.33 -12.35 8.50
N ASP A 69 -10.49 -12.45 7.18
CA ASP A 69 -11.74 -12.05 6.51
C ASP A 69 -12.93 -12.98 6.84
N GLU A 70 -12.67 -14.26 7.14
CA GLU A 70 -13.69 -15.19 7.63
C GLU A 70 -14.02 -14.97 9.12
N VAL A 71 -13.20 -14.21 9.86
CA VAL A 71 -13.37 -13.91 11.29
C VAL A 71 -14.04 -12.55 11.52
N LEU A 72 -13.85 -11.58 10.61
CA LEU A 72 -14.42 -10.23 10.73
C LEU A 72 -15.90 -10.14 10.37
N ASN A 73 -16.42 -11.14 9.65
CA ASN A 73 -17.84 -11.25 9.30
C ASN A 73 -18.69 -11.99 10.36
N GLY A 74 -18.10 -12.34 11.51
CA GLY A 74 -18.76 -13.06 12.61
C GLY A 74 -19.15 -12.16 13.77
N ASP A 75 -20.46 -12.00 13.95
CA ASP A 75 -21.17 -11.30 15.04
C ASP A 75 -20.92 -9.79 15.14
N GLY A 76 -21.91 -9.04 14.64
CA GLY A 76 -22.07 -7.64 14.98
C GLY A 76 -22.12 -7.46 16.49
N VAL A 77 -21.37 -6.47 16.98
CA VAL A 77 -21.46 -5.99 18.36
C VAL A 77 -22.81 -5.30 18.55
N GLU A 78 -23.90 -6.06 18.54
CA GLU A 78 -25.22 -5.66 19.04
C GLU A 78 -25.25 -5.85 20.56
N GLY A 79 -24.41 -5.08 21.25
CA GLY A 79 -24.54 -4.81 22.68
C GLY A 79 -25.13 -3.42 22.89
N THR A 80 -25.63 -3.12 24.08
CA THR A 80 -25.96 -1.75 24.51
C THR A 80 -24.85 -0.78 24.10
N THR A 81 -25.17 0.49 23.80
CA THR A 81 -24.27 1.48 23.18
C THR A 81 -22.88 1.61 23.84
N ASP A 82 -22.74 1.19 25.11
CA ASP A 82 -21.49 1.22 25.89
C ASP A 82 -20.86 -0.15 26.22
N ALA A 83 -21.42 -1.28 25.76
CA ALA A 83 -20.89 -2.61 26.09
C ALA A 83 -19.45 -2.80 25.59
N TRP A 84 -19.12 -2.23 24.44
CA TRP A 84 -17.76 -2.26 23.87
C TRP A 84 -16.75 -1.48 24.72
N ARG A 85 -17.19 -0.46 25.48
CA ARG A 85 -16.30 0.33 26.37
C ARG A 85 -15.84 -0.51 27.55
N THR A 86 -16.75 -1.26 28.16
CA THR A 86 -16.42 -2.20 29.24
C THR A 86 -15.49 -3.29 28.73
N GLU A 87 -15.81 -3.88 27.57
CA GLU A 87 -14.95 -4.90 26.96
C GLU A 87 -13.55 -4.34 26.63
N LEU A 88 -13.46 -3.11 26.14
CA LEU A 88 -12.18 -2.45 25.89
C LEU A 88 -11.39 -2.23 27.18
N ALA A 89 -12.05 -1.75 28.23
CA ALA A 89 -11.42 -1.54 29.53
C ALA A 89 -10.84 -2.85 30.09
N ASP A 90 -11.61 -3.94 30.04
CA ASP A 90 -11.18 -5.29 30.46
C ASP A 90 -9.96 -5.75 29.65
N ARG A 91 -9.99 -5.56 28.32
CA ARG A 91 -8.86 -5.91 27.44
C ARG A 91 -7.62 -5.08 27.73
N VAL A 92 -7.76 -3.78 27.98
CA VAL A 92 -6.66 -2.90 28.39
C VAL A 92 -6.05 -3.39 29.70
N GLU A 93 -6.86 -3.71 30.71
CA GLU A 93 -6.36 -4.26 31.97
C GLU A 93 -5.63 -5.59 31.78
N GLU A 94 -6.16 -6.51 30.96
CA GLU A 94 -5.49 -7.78 30.65
C GLU A 94 -4.14 -7.60 29.92
N ILE A 95 -4.05 -6.62 29.02
CA ILE A 95 -2.82 -6.27 28.30
C ILE A 95 -1.76 -5.74 29.28
N LEU A 96 -2.16 -4.86 30.19
CA LEU A 96 -1.27 -4.26 31.19
C LEU A 96 -0.90 -5.25 32.30
N ALA A 97 -1.81 -6.14 32.69
CA ALA A 97 -1.62 -7.19 33.71
C ALA A 97 -0.82 -8.40 33.17
N ARG A 98 0.36 -8.13 32.62
CA ARG A 98 1.17 -9.13 31.90
C ARG A 98 1.72 -10.28 32.77
N LYS A 99 1.73 -10.13 34.10
CA LYS A 99 2.33 -11.11 35.01
C LYS A 99 1.42 -12.34 35.13
N GLY A 100 1.90 -13.48 34.64
CA GLY A 100 1.14 -14.74 34.67
C GLY A 100 0.21 -14.94 33.48
N SER A 101 0.20 -14.03 32.50
CA SER A 101 -0.58 -14.22 31.27
C SER A 101 0.04 -15.27 30.35
N THR A 102 -0.81 -16.05 29.70
CA THR A 102 -0.42 -17.02 28.67
C THR A 102 -0.27 -16.34 27.31
N VAL A 103 0.43 -16.97 26.37
CA VAL A 103 0.53 -16.50 24.97
C VAL A 103 -0.87 -16.36 24.35
N GLN A 104 -1.71 -17.39 24.50
CA GLN A 104 -3.07 -17.42 23.97
C GLN A 104 -3.97 -16.35 24.59
N GLY A 105 -3.78 -16.06 25.88
CA GLY A 105 -4.50 -14.98 26.57
C GLY A 105 -4.16 -13.62 25.98
N ARG A 106 -2.87 -13.35 25.74
CA ARG A 106 -2.42 -12.10 25.10
C ARG A 106 -2.89 -11.98 23.65
N GLU A 107 -2.81 -13.06 22.87
CA GLU A 107 -3.34 -13.09 21.50
C GLU A 107 -4.82 -12.73 21.47
N LYS A 108 -5.64 -13.32 22.35
CA LYS A 108 -7.06 -12.97 22.45
C LYS A 108 -7.25 -11.50 22.83
N ALA A 109 -6.50 -11.01 23.81
CA ALA A 109 -6.64 -9.64 24.27
C ALA A 109 -6.28 -8.62 23.19
N TYR A 110 -5.15 -8.81 22.50
CA TYR A 110 -4.73 -7.95 21.38
C TYR A 110 -5.73 -7.99 20.22
N LYS A 111 -6.24 -9.18 19.87
CA LYS A 111 -7.22 -9.32 18.79
C LYS A 111 -8.52 -8.55 19.09
N THR A 112 -9.06 -8.68 20.30
CA THR A 112 -10.26 -7.94 20.70
C THR A 112 -9.99 -6.43 20.79
N TYR A 113 -8.85 -6.02 21.33
CA TYR A 113 -8.44 -4.61 21.38
C TYR A 113 -8.41 -3.99 19.98
N ILE A 114 -7.71 -4.64 19.03
CA ILE A 114 -7.66 -4.20 17.63
C ILE A 114 -9.07 -4.11 17.05
N HIS A 115 -9.88 -5.16 17.20
CA HIS A 115 -11.24 -5.19 16.64
C HIS A 115 -12.09 -4.02 17.13
N ILE A 116 -12.06 -3.72 18.43
CA ILE A 116 -12.81 -2.59 19.01
C ILE A 116 -12.30 -1.26 18.45
N LEU A 117 -10.98 -1.04 18.45
CA LEU A 117 -10.40 0.21 17.94
C LEU A 117 -10.59 0.36 16.42
N THR A 118 -10.66 -0.72 15.66
CA THR A 118 -11.01 -0.67 14.24
C THR A 118 -12.47 -0.26 14.07
N ALA A 119 -13.36 -0.83 14.87
CA ALA A 119 -14.79 -0.59 14.77
C ALA A 119 -15.25 0.73 15.41
N GLN A 120 -14.48 1.33 16.32
CA GLN A 120 -14.88 2.49 17.14
C GLN A 120 -13.69 3.46 17.28
N TYR A 121 -13.94 4.77 17.16
CA TYR A 121 -12.95 5.75 17.58
C TYR A 121 -12.94 5.86 19.10
N ALA A 122 -11.93 5.25 19.72
CA ALA A 122 -11.86 5.01 21.17
C ALA A 122 -10.71 5.76 21.87
N LYS A 123 -10.47 7.03 21.47
CA LYS A 123 -9.39 7.85 22.01
C LYS A 123 -9.54 8.11 23.50
N GLU A 124 -10.74 8.46 23.96
CA GLU A 124 -11.01 8.81 25.36
C GLU A 124 -10.76 7.63 26.32
N GLU A 125 -11.02 6.41 25.86
CA GLU A 125 -10.94 5.17 26.65
C GLU A 125 -9.51 4.70 26.87
N ILE A 126 -8.62 4.96 25.91
CA ILE A 126 -7.20 4.61 26.00
C ILE A 126 -6.33 5.78 26.49
N GLN A 127 -6.93 6.97 26.63
CA GLN A 127 -6.23 8.19 27.03
C GLN A 127 -5.53 8.02 28.38
N GLY A 128 -4.25 8.39 28.44
CA GLY A 128 -3.41 8.29 29.62
C GLY A 128 -2.82 6.90 29.88
N LYS A 129 -3.13 5.90 29.05
CA LYS A 129 -2.59 4.53 29.13
C LYS A 129 -1.69 4.18 27.95
N GLU A 130 -1.47 5.10 27.01
CA GLU A 130 -0.77 4.85 25.75
C GLU A 130 0.65 4.36 26.00
N ALA A 131 1.41 5.03 26.87
CA ALA A 131 2.79 4.65 27.15
C ALA A 131 2.90 3.23 27.75
N GLU A 132 1.97 2.86 28.63
CA GLU A 132 1.95 1.51 29.23
C GLU A 132 1.52 0.45 28.23
N LEU A 133 0.52 0.75 27.38
CA LEU A 133 0.07 -0.12 26.30
C LEU A 133 1.20 -0.35 25.28
N VAL A 134 1.86 0.71 24.82
CA VAL A 134 3.02 0.66 23.94
C VAL A 134 4.13 -0.18 24.58
N GLY A 135 4.44 0.03 25.86
CA GLY A 135 5.39 -0.78 26.60
C GLY A 135 5.03 -2.27 26.63
N ALA A 136 3.75 -2.61 26.80
CA ALA A 136 3.26 -3.98 26.77
C ALA A 136 3.39 -4.62 25.37
N PHE A 137 3.01 -3.91 24.31
CA PHE A 137 3.15 -4.38 22.93
C PHE A 137 4.62 -4.60 22.56
N LEU A 138 5.48 -3.61 22.80
CA LEU A 138 6.92 -3.70 22.52
C LEU A 138 7.59 -4.87 23.25
N LYS A 139 7.09 -5.24 24.43
CA LYS A 139 7.60 -6.41 25.14
C LYS A 139 7.23 -7.72 24.44
N SER A 140 6.01 -7.85 23.94
CA SER A 140 5.60 -9.03 23.14
C SER A 140 6.34 -9.08 21.81
N ILE A 141 6.57 -7.93 21.17
CA ILE A 141 7.36 -7.81 19.93
C ILE A 141 8.79 -8.30 20.14
N LYS A 142 9.44 -7.87 21.23
CA LYS A 142 10.82 -8.26 21.56
C LYS A 142 10.96 -9.72 22.00
N GLU A 143 9.94 -10.28 22.65
CA GLU A 143 9.98 -11.66 23.15
C GLU A 143 9.67 -12.70 22.08
N GLU A 144 8.91 -12.33 21.03
CA GLU A 144 8.59 -13.15 19.86
C GLU A 144 8.23 -14.61 20.20
N LYS A 145 7.35 -14.80 21.20
CA LYS A 145 7.00 -16.15 21.71
C LYS A 145 6.15 -16.97 20.74
N SER A 146 5.41 -16.29 19.88
CA SER A 146 4.50 -16.83 18.87
C SER A 146 4.41 -15.80 17.75
N GLU A 147 4.42 -16.25 16.49
CA GLU A 147 4.22 -15.37 15.33
C GLU A 147 2.90 -14.60 15.47
N ASN A 148 1.82 -15.29 15.83
CA ASN A 148 0.49 -14.68 15.95
C ASN A 148 0.44 -13.61 17.06
N GLU A 149 0.99 -13.90 18.24
CA GLU A 149 1.10 -12.91 19.33
C GLU A 149 1.89 -11.67 18.88
N THR A 150 3.00 -11.89 18.18
CA THR A 150 3.90 -10.83 17.74
C THR A 150 3.22 -9.94 16.70
N VAL A 151 2.62 -10.52 15.67
CA VAL A 151 1.88 -9.80 14.64
C VAL A 151 0.71 -9.02 15.24
N LEU A 152 -0.04 -9.61 16.19
CA LEU A 152 -1.12 -8.92 16.88
C LEU A 152 -0.61 -7.76 17.75
N ALA A 153 0.52 -7.93 18.45
CA ALA A 153 1.13 -6.84 19.23
C ALA A 153 1.58 -5.68 18.33
N ILE A 154 2.19 -5.99 17.17
CA ILE A 154 2.58 -5.01 16.16
C ILE A 154 1.36 -4.24 15.63
N LYS A 155 0.28 -4.95 15.28
CA LYS A 155 -0.97 -4.32 14.81
C LYS A 155 -1.66 -3.50 15.90
N ALA A 156 -1.63 -3.95 17.15
CA ALA A 156 -2.18 -3.19 18.28
C ALA A 156 -1.42 -1.88 18.51
N LEU A 157 -0.09 -1.88 18.31
CA LEU A 157 0.74 -0.66 18.32
C LEU A 157 0.30 0.31 17.21
N ALA A 158 0.17 -0.16 15.96
CA ALA A 158 -0.30 0.68 14.84
C ALA A 158 -1.70 1.27 15.09
N MET A 159 -2.64 0.47 15.60
CA MET A 159 -3.99 0.94 15.96
C MET A 159 -3.97 1.99 17.07
N THR A 160 -3.07 1.85 18.04
CA THR A 160 -2.91 2.82 19.14
C THR A 160 -2.39 4.15 18.61
N LEU A 161 -1.40 4.12 17.72
CA LEU A 161 -0.84 5.30 17.05
C LEU A 161 -1.89 6.12 16.29
N ILE A 162 -2.78 5.48 15.52
CA ILE A 162 -3.83 6.18 14.77
C ILE A 162 -4.97 6.68 15.68
N THR A 163 -5.24 5.97 16.78
CA THR A 163 -6.35 6.34 17.68
C THR A 163 -5.96 7.47 18.63
N SER A 164 -4.74 7.44 19.17
CA SER A 164 -4.19 8.46 20.06
C SER A 164 -2.71 8.71 19.72
N PRO A 165 -2.43 9.52 18.67
CA PRO A 165 -1.06 9.92 18.33
C PRO A 165 -0.36 10.58 19.51
N ASN A 166 0.94 10.31 19.65
CA ASN A 166 1.75 10.86 20.73
C ASN A 166 3.21 10.90 20.28
N ASP A 167 3.82 12.09 20.44
CA ASP A 167 5.15 12.41 19.92
C ASP A 167 6.29 11.61 20.56
N LEU A 168 6.03 10.88 21.65
CA LEU A 168 7.02 10.08 22.35
C LEU A 168 7.01 8.61 21.94
N ILE A 169 6.04 8.18 21.13
CA ILE A 169 5.93 6.76 20.74
C ILE A 169 7.05 6.37 19.78
N TYR A 170 7.45 7.26 18.87
CA TYR A 170 8.50 6.99 17.89
C TYR A 170 9.84 6.62 18.57
N GLU A 171 10.29 7.42 19.54
CA GLU A 171 11.52 7.18 20.29
C GLU A 171 11.55 5.78 20.93
N ALA A 172 10.40 5.32 21.44
CA ALA A 172 10.29 4.03 22.11
C ALA A 172 10.20 2.84 21.13
N ALA A 173 9.55 3.02 19.97
CA ALA A 173 9.13 1.94 19.09
C ALA A 173 10.03 1.74 17.85
N SER A 174 10.70 2.79 17.35
CA SER A 174 11.49 2.74 16.11
C SER A 174 12.57 1.67 16.13
N THR A 175 13.44 1.68 17.16
CA THR A 175 14.54 0.72 17.28
C THR A 175 14.07 -0.73 17.45
N PRO A 176 13.09 -1.04 18.33
CA PRO A 176 12.50 -2.38 18.40
C PRO A 176 11.93 -2.86 17.07
N LEU A 177 11.22 -1.99 16.34
CA LEU A 177 10.63 -2.33 15.04
C LEU A 177 11.71 -2.61 14.00
N LYS A 178 12.71 -1.73 13.83
CA LYS A 178 13.86 -1.95 12.93
C LYS A 178 14.57 -3.28 13.23
N ARG A 179 14.79 -3.58 14.52
CA ARG A 179 15.37 -4.87 14.93
C ARG A 179 14.50 -6.07 14.52
N THR A 180 13.18 -5.98 14.71
CA THR A 180 12.25 -7.04 14.31
C THR A 180 12.25 -7.22 12.79
N ILE A 181 12.28 -6.13 12.02
CA ILE A 181 12.37 -6.16 10.56
C ILE A 181 13.65 -6.90 10.12
N SER A 182 14.81 -6.54 10.67
CA SER A 182 16.08 -7.16 10.28
C SER A 182 16.24 -8.61 10.74
N HIS A 183 15.74 -8.99 11.92
CA HIS A 183 16.14 -10.25 12.57
C HIS A 183 15.02 -11.26 12.86
N SER A 184 13.74 -10.91 12.71
CA SER A 184 12.64 -11.88 12.82
C SER A 184 12.85 -13.00 11.79
N LEU A 185 12.51 -14.24 12.15
CA LEU A 185 12.49 -15.37 11.19
C LEU A 185 11.14 -15.49 10.46
N SER A 186 10.12 -14.78 10.95
CA SER A 186 8.78 -14.75 10.38
C SER A 186 8.64 -13.58 9.39
N PHE A 187 8.40 -13.89 8.12
CA PHE A 187 8.10 -12.87 7.10
C PHE A 187 6.82 -12.09 7.40
N PRO A 188 5.69 -12.70 7.82
CA PRO A 188 4.52 -11.95 8.26
C PRO A 188 4.82 -10.94 9.37
N THR A 189 5.71 -11.31 10.30
CA THR A 189 6.16 -10.41 11.37
C THR A 189 7.00 -9.26 10.82
N LYS A 190 7.90 -9.50 9.86
CA LYS A 190 8.67 -8.44 9.19
C LYS A 190 7.74 -7.47 8.45
N THR A 191 6.82 -7.99 7.63
CA THR A 191 5.84 -7.19 6.89
C THR A 191 5.00 -6.32 7.83
N ALA A 192 4.45 -6.90 8.92
CA ALA A 192 3.70 -6.13 9.90
C ALA A 192 4.56 -5.05 10.57
N ALA A 193 5.82 -5.35 10.88
CA ALA A 193 6.75 -4.42 11.51
C ALA A 193 7.12 -3.26 10.57
N ILE A 194 7.29 -3.51 9.26
CA ILE A 194 7.54 -2.46 8.25
C ILE A 194 6.36 -1.48 8.21
N HIS A 195 5.13 -1.97 8.05
CA HIS A 195 3.93 -1.12 8.05
C HIS A 195 3.78 -0.33 9.34
N THR A 196 4.09 -0.95 10.47
CA THR A 196 3.99 -0.28 11.77
C THR A 196 5.12 0.72 11.98
N LEU A 197 6.31 0.50 11.40
CA LEU A 197 7.37 1.51 11.38
C LEU A 197 6.91 2.74 10.61
N GLY A 198 6.36 2.59 9.40
CA GLY A 198 5.81 3.73 8.65
C GLY A 198 4.68 4.46 9.39
N THR A 199 3.75 3.72 10.00
CA THR A 199 2.70 4.29 10.87
C THR A 199 3.30 5.03 12.08
N CYS A 200 4.32 4.45 12.71
CA CYS A 200 5.00 5.02 13.86
C CYS A 200 5.79 6.27 13.51
N THR A 201 6.43 6.31 12.34
CA THR A 201 7.13 7.47 11.82
C THR A 201 6.13 8.59 11.49
N PHE A 202 4.98 8.26 10.91
CA PHE A 202 3.96 9.24 10.52
C PHE A 202 3.20 9.84 11.72
N TYR A 203 2.80 9.03 12.70
CA TYR A 203 1.93 9.46 13.81
C TYR A 203 2.61 9.49 15.18
N GLY A 204 3.86 9.04 15.29
CA GLY A 204 4.55 8.86 16.57
C GLY A 204 5.52 9.98 16.95
N GLY A 205 5.54 11.09 16.21
CA GLY A 205 6.40 12.26 16.47
C GLY A 205 7.81 12.17 15.94
N ALA A 206 8.05 11.47 14.82
CA ALA A 206 9.36 11.51 14.18
C ALA A 206 9.66 12.91 13.63
N SER A 207 10.90 13.36 13.80
CA SER A 207 11.44 14.55 13.15
C SER A 207 11.69 14.34 11.66
N ASP A 208 11.88 15.43 10.91
CA ASP A 208 12.16 15.37 9.47
C ASP A 208 13.39 14.50 9.15
N ASP A 209 14.46 14.62 9.93
CA ASP A 209 15.67 13.80 9.79
C ASP A 209 15.36 12.31 10.01
N GLU A 210 14.53 11.98 11.00
CA GLU A 210 14.12 10.60 11.29
C GLU A 210 13.18 10.03 10.24
N ILE A 211 12.35 10.87 9.60
CA ILE A 211 11.52 10.48 8.46
C ILE A 211 12.43 10.05 7.30
N VAL A 212 13.42 10.88 6.95
CA VAL A 212 14.38 10.58 5.87
C VAL A 212 15.22 9.34 6.21
N GLU A 213 15.72 9.20 7.45
CA GLU A 213 16.46 8.01 7.87
C GLU A 213 15.63 6.72 7.73
N ASN A 214 14.34 6.77 8.04
CA ASN A 214 13.46 5.62 7.84
C ASN A 214 13.22 5.36 6.35
N MET A 215 13.08 6.39 5.52
CA MET A 215 12.97 6.23 4.07
C MET A 215 14.23 5.59 3.49
N ASP A 216 15.43 5.97 3.94
CA ASP A 216 16.69 5.36 3.52
C ASP A 216 16.76 3.88 3.92
N PHE A 217 16.35 3.55 5.15
CA PHE A 217 16.27 2.16 5.62
C PHE A 217 15.31 1.32 4.76
N LEU A 218 14.14 1.86 4.41
CA LEU A 218 13.20 1.19 3.52
C LEU A 218 13.77 1.06 2.10
N LEU A 219 14.46 2.09 1.60
CA LEU A 219 15.09 2.07 0.28
C LEU A 219 16.21 1.02 0.19
N GLU A 220 16.95 0.77 1.26
CA GLU A 220 17.94 -0.31 1.35
C GLU A 220 17.28 -1.69 1.22
N ILE A 221 16.11 -1.90 1.85
CA ILE A 221 15.32 -3.15 1.71
C ILE A 221 14.88 -3.33 0.26
N ILE A 222 14.39 -2.25 -0.36
CA ILE A 222 13.87 -2.26 -1.74
C ILE A 222 15.00 -2.51 -2.74
N SER A 223 16.12 -1.80 -2.62
CA SER A 223 17.26 -1.91 -3.54
C SER A 223 17.94 -3.27 -3.46
N SER A 224 17.91 -3.90 -2.29
CA SER A 224 18.44 -5.25 -2.08
C SER A 224 17.43 -6.35 -2.36
N ASP A 225 16.21 -6.04 -2.80
CA ASP A 225 15.13 -7.02 -3.00
C ASP A 225 14.95 -7.92 -1.76
N GLY A 226 14.87 -7.32 -0.58
CA GLY A 226 14.66 -7.99 0.70
C GLY A 226 15.89 -8.68 1.32
N HIS A 227 17.05 -8.69 0.64
CA HIS A 227 18.23 -9.41 1.13
C HIS A 227 18.82 -8.82 2.42
N THR A 228 18.74 -7.50 2.61
CA THR A 228 19.28 -6.82 3.81
C THR A 228 18.53 -7.19 5.09
N ILE A 229 17.32 -7.72 4.97
CA ILE A 229 16.47 -8.17 6.08
C ILE A 229 16.30 -9.69 6.07
N GLU A 230 17.15 -10.44 5.39
CA GLU A 230 17.10 -11.91 5.31
C GLU A 230 15.76 -12.45 4.75
N ALA A 231 15.12 -11.73 3.83
CA ALA A 231 13.89 -12.13 3.15
C ALA A 231 14.04 -12.17 1.62
N PRO A 232 15.02 -12.92 1.07
CA PRO A 232 15.21 -13.02 -0.37
C PRO A 232 14.03 -13.75 -1.04
N ASP A 233 13.67 -13.34 -2.25
CA ASP A 233 12.57 -13.89 -3.06
C ASP A 233 11.16 -13.79 -2.45
N GLU A 234 11.02 -13.11 -1.30
CA GLU A 234 9.74 -12.89 -0.61
C GLU A 234 9.17 -11.51 -0.96
N PRO A 235 8.07 -11.42 -1.73
CA PRO A 235 7.56 -10.15 -2.20
C PRO A 235 6.92 -9.31 -1.09
N GLU A 236 6.33 -9.90 -0.06
CA GLU A 236 5.52 -9.19 0.92
C GLU A 236 6.32 -8.16 1.74
N PRO A 237 7.53 -8.45 2.25
CA PRO A 237 8.35 -7.44 2.92
C PRO A 237 8.82 -6.32 1.96
N VAL A 238 9.08 -6.64 0.69
CA VAL A 238 9.51 -5.65 -0.32
C VAL A 238 8.35 -4.72 -0.69
N VAL A 239 7.15 -5.28 -0.91
CA VAL A 239 5.92 -4.51 -1.11
C VAL A 239 5.66 -3.60 0.08
N ALA A 240 5.76 -4.12 1.31
CA ALA A 240 5.57 -3.30 2.51
C ALA A 240 6.58 -2.15 2.57
N ALA A 241 7.85 -2.40 2.21
CA ALA A 241 8.86 -1.36 2.19
C ALA A 241 8.54 -0.28 1.13
N LEU A 242 8.15 -0.68 -0.08
CA LEU A 242 7.72 0.24 -1.14
C LEU A 242 6.52 1.08 -0.69
N GLU A 243 5.51 0.44 -0.10
CA GLU A 243 4.28 1.08 0.34
C GLU A 243 4.51 2.11 1.45
N GLU A 244 5.35 1.78 2.44
CA GLU A 244 5.68 2.72 3.52
C GLU A 244 6.65 3.80 3.07
N TRP A 245 7.54 3.51 2.12
CA TRP A 245 8.40 4.54 1.52
C TRP A 245 7.55 5.60 0.80
N GLY A 246 6.59 5.17 -0.02
CA GLY A 246 5.66 6.08 -0.70
C GLY A 246 4.78 6.85 0.28
N PHE A 247 4.31 6.20 1.35
CA PHE A 247 3.53 6.85 2.41
C PHE A 247 4.32 7.95 3.13
N LEU A 248 5.56 7.67 3.54
CA LEU A 248 6.44 8.66 4.20
C LEU A 248 6.91 9.77 3.25
N CYS A 249 7.11 9.47 1.97
CA CYS A 249 7.40 10.47 0.94
C CYS A 249 6.31 11.55 0.84
N THR A 250 5.07 11.27 1.29
CA THR A 250 4.02 12.29 1.37
C THR A 250 4.21 13.32 2.50
N LEU A 251 5.18 13.13 3.40
CA LEU A 251 5.54 14.08 4.45
C LEU A 251 6.73 14.97 4.05
N VAL A 252 7.60 14.52 3.14
CA VAL A 252 8.80 15.26 2.76
C VAL A 252 8.49 16.23 1.63
N ASP A 253 8.64 17.54 1.85
CA ASP A 253 8.27 18.56 0.85
C ASP A 253 9.19 18.61 -0.38
N ASP A 254 10.48 18.47 -0.16
CA ASP A 254 11.53 18.51 -1.19
C ASP A 254 12.24 17.16 -1.26
N MET A 255 12.11 16.50 -2.42
CA MET A 255 12.72 15.20 -2.70
C MET A 255 13.87 15.30 -3.70
N SER A 256 14.39 16.51 -3.96
CA SER A 256 15.40 16.74 -5.01
C SER A 256 16.69 15.95 -4.81
N GLU A 257 17.08 15.68 -3.56
CA GLU A 257 18.27 14.91 -3.22
C GLU A 257 18.06 13.40 -3.34
N GLN A 258 16.87 12.90 -2.98
CA GLN A 258 16.57 11.47 -2.88
C GLN A 258 15.95 10.89 -4.17
N SER A 259 15.35 11.73 -5.02
CA SER A 259 14.53 11.25 -6.15
C SER A 259 15.30 10.41 -7.17
N GLU A 260 16.54 10.78 -7.51
CA GLU A 260 17.34 10.07 -8.53
C GLU A 260 17.61 8.62 -8.08
N ASP A 261 18.16 8.45 -6.87
CA ASP A 261 18.54 7.15 -6.32
C ASP A 261 17.29 6.29 -6.03
N ALA A 262 16.21 6.90 -5.54
CA ALA A 262 14.95 6.21 -5.30
C ALA A 262 14.32 5.70 -6.60
N ILE A 263 14.26 6.53 -7.65
CA ILE A 263 13.71 6.12 -8.95
C ILE A 263 14.58 5.05 -9.60
N GLU A 264 15.91 5.09 -9.44
CA GLU A 264 16.78 4.02 -9.92
C GLU A 264 16.42 2.67 -9.26
N ALA A 265 16.27 2.65 -7.92
CA ALA A 265 15.85 1.44 -7.21
C ALA A 265 14.45 0.96 -7.63
N PHE A 266 13.47 1.86 -7.78
CA PHE A 266 12.12 1.50 -8.21
C PHE A 266 12.08 0.99 -9.66
N ALA A 267 12.91 1.56 -10.54
CA ALA A 267 13.01 1.13 -11.94
C ALA A 267 13.54 -0.31 -12.06
N GLU A 268 14.41 -0.74 -11.14
CA GLU A 268 14.82 -2.14 -11.03
C GLU A 268 13.64 -3.03 -10.59
N GLN A 269 12.90 -2.61 -9.57
CA GLN A 269 11.75 -3.35 -9.02
C GLN A 269 10.55 -3.48 -9.98
N ILE A 270 10.39 -2.55 -10.92
CA ILE A 270 9.42 -2.65 -12.01
C ILE A 270 9.66 -3.93 -12.86
N ASN A 271 10.86 -4.49 -12.86
CA ASN A 271 11.16 -5.74 -13.58
C ASN A 271 10.96 -7.01 -12.73
N SER A 272 10.39 -6.89 -11.53
CA SER A 272 10.08 -8.02 -10.64
C SER A 272 9.12 -9.02 -11.31
N SER A 273 9.17 -10.27 -10.84
CA SER A 273 8.22 -11.33 -11.24
C SER A 273 6.85 -11.18 -10.57
N TYR A 274 6.76 -10.36 -9.52
CA TYR A 274 5.57 -10.18 -8.71
C TYR A 274 4.82 -8.89 -9.09
N PRO A 275 3.58 -8.98 -9.60
CA PRO A 275 2.80 -7.82 -10.03
C PRO A 275 2.61 -6.77 -8.94
N SER A 276 2.47 -7.17 -7.68
CA SER A 276 2.36 -6.25 -6.53
C SER A 276 3.60 -5.37 -6.38
N VAL A 277 4.79 -5.97 -6.40
CA VAL A 277 6.07 -5.23 -6.35
C VAL A 277 6.18 -4.24 -7.51
N GLN A 278 5.84 -4.68 -8.74
CA GLN A 278 5.88 -3.83 -9.92
C GLN A 278 4.95 -2.63 -9.78
N ILE A 279 3.70 -2.86 -9.36
CA ILE A 279 2.69 -1.81 -9.21
C ILE A 279 3.15 -0.80 -8.16
N THR A 280 3.47 -1.22 -6.95
CA THR A 280 3.84 -0.30 -5.87
C THR A 280 5.11 0.51 -6.20
N ALA A 281 6.10 -0.10 -6.86
CA ALA A 281 7.27 0.62 -7.36
C ALA A 281 6.90 1.70 -8.39
N GLY A 282 5.99 1.38 -9.31
CA GLY A 282 5.46 2.34 -10.27
C GLY A 282 4.65 3.47 -9.64
N GLU A 283 3.85 3.19 -8.61
CA GLU A 283 3.12 4.21 -7.86
C GLU A 283 4.08 5.21 -7.19
N ASN A 284 5.17 4.72 -6.57
CA ASN A 284 6.20 5.58 -5.99
C ASN A 284 6.93 6.45 -7.03
N ILE A 285 7.16 5.91 -8.23
CA ILE A 285 7.71 6.70 -9.35
C ILE A 285 6.74 7.81 -9.74
N ALA A 286 5.45 7.50 -9.89
CA ALA A 286 4.44 8.50 -10.21
C ALA A 286 4.35 9.59 -9.14
N LEU A 287 4.44 9.22 -7.85
CA LEU A 287 4.51 10.17 -6.74
C LEU A 287 5.73 11.10 -6.85
N LEU A 288 6.92 10.59 -7.17
CA LEU A 288 8.12 11.43 -7.29
C LEU A 288 8.07 12.38 -8.48
N TYR A 289 7.49 11.95 -9.60
CA TYR A 289 7.21 12.84 -10.72
C TYR A 289 6.19 13.90 -10.31
N GLU A 290 5.09 13.54 -9.65
CA GLU A 290 4.11 14.50 -9.12
C GLU A 290 4.76 15.54 -8.18
N LYS A 291 5.67 15.13 -7.28
CA LYS A 291 6.35 16.02 -6.33
C LYS A 291 7.41 16.91 -6.97
N SER A 292 7.97 16.51 -8.10
CA SER A 292 8.96 17.32 -8.83
C SER A 292 8.37 18.56 -9.52
N PHE A 293 7.04 18.75 -9.42
CA PHE A 293 6.33 19.90 -9.97
C PHE A 293 5.45 20.56 -8.91
N ARG A 294 5.27 21.88 -9.02
CA ARG A 294 4.27 22.62 -8.25
C ARG A 294 3.44 23.55 -9.14
N PRO A 295 2.16 23.80 -8.81
CA PRO A 295 1.37 24.83 -9.46
C PRO A 295 2.00 26.21 -9.32
N ILE A 296 1.88 27.03 -10.36
CA ILE A 296 2.24 28.44 -10.34
C ILE A 296 1.13 29.19 -9.60
N ASP A 297 1.46 29.79 -8.46
CA ASP A 297 0.55 30.72 -7.78
C ASP A 297 0.35 31.98 -8.63
N ARG A 298 -0.85 32.58 -8.57
CA ARG A 298 -1.24 33.74 -9.41
C ARG A 298 -0.47 35.03 -9.10
N ASP A 299 0.35 35.06 -8.06
CA ASP A 299 1.18 36.21 -7.70
C ASP A 299 2.53 36.09 -8.43
N GLU A 300 2.51 36.62 -9.67
CA GLU A 300 3.44 36.50 -10.80
C GLU A 300 4.90 37.02 -10.62
N ASP A 301 5.46 37.09 -9.41
CA ASP A 301 6.83 37.63 -9.20
C ASP A 301 7.95 36.56 -9.21
N THR A 302 7.63 35.26 -9.20
CA THR A 302 8.61 34.15 -9.09
C THR A 302 8.93 33.43 -10.41
N LEU A 303 8.23 33.74 -11.51
CA LEU A 303 8.45 33.08 -12.80
C LEU A 303 9.78 33.43 -13.47
N GLY A 304 10.38 34.58 -13.11
CA GLY A 304 11.63 35.06 -13.71
C GLY A 304 12.87 34.20 -13.42
N ASP A 305 12.80 33.35 -12.38
CA ASP A 305 13.92 32.51 -11.94
C ASP A 305 13.94 31.12 -12.61
N TYR A 306 12.89 30.75 -13.35
CA TYR A 306 12.74 29.45 -14.01
C TYR A 306 12.90 29.56 -15.52
N SER A 307 13.47 28.53 -16.15
CA SER A 307 13.63 28.54 -17.60
C SER A 307 12.33 28.11 -18.29
N ASP A 308 12.14 28.51 -19.55
CA ASP A 308 10.99 28.08 -20.36
C ASP A 308 10.84 26.53 -20.42
N SER A 309 11.92 25.77 -20.21
CA SER A 309 11.85 24.29 -20.18
C SER A 309 11.33 23.72 -18.86
N ASP A 310 11.33 24.52 -17.79
CA ASP A 310 10.80 24.15 -16.48
C ASP A 310 9.31 24.48 -16.37
N LEU A 311 8.79 25.28 -17.30
CA LEU A 311 7.41 25.71 -17.35
C LEU A 311 6.57 24.72 -18.18
N ILE A 312 5.59 24.08 -17.53
CA ILE A 312 4.68 23.15 -18.20
C ILE A 312 3.28 23.77 -18.31
N ALA A 313 2.78 23.82 -19.54
CA ALA A 313 1.39 24.16 -19.82
C ALA A 313 0.47 23.06 -19.28
N ASP A 314 -0.63 23.48 -18.66
CA ASP A 314 -1.67 22.52 -18.30
C ASP A 314 -2.37 22.04 -19.58
N PRO A 315 -2.32 20.73 -19.90
CA PRO A 315 -3.00 20.21 -21.08
C PRO A 315 -4.53 20.41 -21.03
N ASP A 316 -5.08 20.78 -19.86
CA ASP A 316 -6.51 21.06 -19.65
C ASP A 316 -6.89 22.56 -19.77
N ASP A 317 -5.93 23.46 -20.03
CA ASP A 317 -6.20 24.90 -20.17
C ASP A 317 -5.94 25.41 -21.59
N GLU A 318 -6.98 25.99 -22.19
CA GLU A 318 -6.89 26.62 -23.52
C GLU A 318 -6.04 27.90 -23.51
N SER A 319 -5.68 28.45 -22.35
CA SER A 319 -4.95 29.72 -22.26
C SER A 319 -3.46 29.63 -22.61
N GLU A 320 -2.93 28.44 -22.95
CA GLU A 320 -1.50 28.17 -23.28
C GLU A 320 -0.49 28.68 -22.21
N LYS A 321 -0.97 29.11 -21.04
CA LYS A 321 -0.12 29.59 -19.97
C LYS A 321 0.47 28.42 -19.20
N PRO A 322 1.76 28.49 -18.83
CA PRO A 322 2.33 27.51 -17.92
C PRO A 322 1.57 27.57 -16.60
N LYS A 323 1.14 26.40 -16.11
CA LYS A 323 0.49 26.27 -14.81
C LYS A 323 1.36 25.58 -13.78
N LEU A 324 2.44 24.94 -14.22
CA LEU A 324 3.32 24.19 -13.35
C LEU A 324 4.75 24.63 -13.60
N ILE A 325 5.52 24.62 -12.52
CA ILE A 325 6.97 24.75 -12.54
C ILE A 325 7.57 23.43 -12.12
N ARG A 326 8.53 22.94 -12.91
CA ARG A 326 9.45 21.88 -12.51
C ARG A 326 10.42 22.43 -11.47
N LEU A 327 10.39 21.85 -10.27
CA LEU A 327 11.28 22.23 -9.19
C LEU A 327 12.67 21.62 -9.35
N TYR A 328 12.73 20.36 -9.80
CA TYR A 328 13.97 19.62 -9.99
C TYR A 328 13.78 18.49 -11.02
N PRO A 329 14.87 17.98 -11.62
CA PRO A 329 14.78 16.79 -12.44
C PRO A 329 14.64 15.53 -11.58
N ALA A 330 13.44 14.92 -11.58
CA ALA A 330 13.18 13.70 -10.81
C ALA A 330 14.14 12.56 -11.15
N TYR A 331 14.42 12.35 -12.45
CA TYR A 331 15.32 11.28 -12.90
C TYR A 331 16.07 11.66 -14.19
N ARG A 332 17.35 11.33 -14.29
CA ARG A 332 18.16 11.63 -15.49
C ARG A 332 17.82 10.75 -16.70
N ARG A 333 17.37 9.51 -16.47
CA ARG A 333 17.08 8.53 -17.54
C ARG A 333 15.57 8.37 -17.80
N THR A 334 14.81 9.47 -17.78
CA THR A 334 13.35 9.48 -18.00
C THR A 334 12.95 8.74 -19.27
N ASP A 335 13.65 8.90 -20.39
CA ASP A 335 13.30 8.21 -21.65
C ASP A 335 13.34 6.68 -21.52
N GLN A 336 14.34 6.14 -20.82
CA GLN A 336 14.47 4.70 -20.60
C GLN A 336 13.37 4.19 -19.66
N LEU A 337 13.04 4.98 -18.65
CA LEU A 337 11.95 4.70 -17.72
C LEU A 337 10.61 4.66 -18.46
N ILE A 338 10.30 5.66 -19.29
CA ILE A 338 9.07 5.71 -20.11
C ILE A 338 8.96 4.46 -20.98
N HIS A 339 10.03 4.04 -21.65
CA HIS A 339 10.03 2.82 -22.44
C HIS A 339 9.76 1.55 -21.60
N ALA A 340 10.32 1.47 -20.39
CA ALA A 340 10.06 0.35 -19.48
C ALA A 340 8.59 0.33 -19.01
N LEU A 341 8.04 1.48 -18.64
CA LEU A 341 6.64 1.64 -18.23
C LEU A 341 5.67 1.27 -19.38
N GLN A 342 5.95 1.76 -20.59
CA GLN A 342 5.19 1.44 -21.81
C GLN A 342 5.20 -0.06 -22.12
N ALA A 343 6.34 -0.73 -21.93
CA ALA A 343 6.45 -2.17 -22.14
C ALA A 343 5.50 -2.95 -21.22
N ILE A 344 5.34 -2.52 -19.97
CA ILE A 344 4.47 -3.16 -18.98
C ILE A 344 3.00 -2.79 -19.19
N ALA A 345 2.70 -1.53 -19.49
CA ALA A 345 1.34 -1.08 -19.83
C ALA A 345 0.77 -1.86 -21.04
N SER A 346 1.64 -2.30 -21.96
CA SER A 346 1.26 -3.07 -23.15
C SER A 346 1.37 -4.60 -23.00
N ILE A 347 1.72 -5.12 -21.81
CA ILE A 347 1.93 -6.56 -21.57
C ILE A 347 0.70 -7.38 -21.97
N SER A 348 0.90 -8.40 -22.81
CA SER A 348 -0.12 -9.41 -23.18
C SER A 348 0.21 -10.82 -22.68
N THR A 349 1.22 -10.94 -21.82
CA THR A 349 1.86 -12.23 -21.50
C THR A 349 0.86 -13.25 -20.94
N HIS A 350 0.88 -14.45 -21.54
CA HIS A 350 -0.04 -15.54 -21.25
C HIS A 350 0.28 -16.27 -19.93
N HIS A 351 1.39 -15.92 -19.26
CA HIS A 351 1.86 -16.54 -18.02
C HIS A 351 1.35 -15.86 -16.75
N LEU A 352 0.83 -14.63 -16.85
CA LEU A 352 0.18 -13.92 -15.76
C LEU A 352 -1.30 -14.26 -15.68
N SER A 353 -1.86 -14.18 -14.46
CA SER A 353 -3.29 -14.29 -14.24
C SER A 353 -4.03 -13.18 -15.02
N LYS A 354 -5.31 -13.42 -15.34
CA LYS A 354 -6.12 -12.40 -16.02
C LYS A 354 -6.29 -11.16 -15.14
N THR A 355 -6.39 -11.35 -13.83
CA THR A 355 -6.54 -10.27 -12.83
C THR A 355 -5.27 -9.44 -12.80
N ASP A 356 -4.10 -10.06 -12.61
CA ASP A 356 -2.80 -9.39 -12.53
C ASP A 356 -2.51 -8.62 -13.81
N ARG A 357 -2.80 -9.21 -14.97
CA ARG A 357 -2.62 -8.54 -16.26
C ARG A 357 -3.51 -7.30 -16.37
N LYS A 358 -4.75 -7.35 -15.87
CA LYS A 358 -5.65 -6.20 -15.85
C LYS A 358 -5.11 -5.12 -14.90
N ALA A 359 -4.68 -5.52 -13.70
CA ALA A 359 -4.11 -4.62 -12.69
C ALA A 359 -2.87 -3.90 -13.24
N LEU A 360 -1.88 -4.64 -13.76
CA LEU A 360 -0.68 -4.08 -14.37
C LEU A 360 -1.00 -3.10 -15.50
N ARG A 361 -1.83 -3.50 -16.47
CA ARG A 361 -2.18 -2.61 -17.58
C ARG A 361 -2.83 -1.31 -17.12
N THR A 362 -3.73 -1.40 -16.14
CA THR A 362 -4.48 -0.23 -15.71
C THR A 362 -3.61 0.69 -14.88
N ASN A 363 -2.86 0.16 -13.92
CA ASN A 363 -1.97 0.96 -13.08
C ASN A 363 -0.80 1.54 -13.89
N PHE A 364 -0.14 0.76 -14.76
CA PHE A 364 0.97 1.27 -15.56
C PHE A 364 0.54 2.23 -16.67
N ALA A 365 -0.73 2.21 -17.11
CA ALA A 365 -1.27 3.27 -17.95
C ALA A 365 -1.37 4.59 -17.18
N ASP A 366 -1.90 4.56 -15.95
CA ASP A 366 -2.00 5.74 -15.09
C ASP A 366 -0.60 6.27 -14.69
N ILE A 367 0.33 5.38 -14.33
CA ILE A 367 1.71 5.72 -13.96
C ILE A 367 2.45 6.35 -15.15
N LEU A 368 2.34 5.75 -16.34
CA LEU A 368 2.95 6.29 -17.54
C LEU A 368 2.40 7.68 -17.87
N ASP A 369 1.09 7.85 -17.81
CA ASP A 369 0.43 9.14 -18.04
C ASP A 369 0.88 10.19 -17.04
N SER A 370 1.16 9.81 -15.79
CA SER A 370 1.67 10.70 -14.74
C SER A 370 3.14 11.08 -14.94
N VAL A 371 3.97 10.16 -15.45
CA VAL A 371 5.38 10.44 -15.77
C VAL A 371 5.48 11.38 -16.98
N GLU A 372 4.58 11.24 -17.95
CA GLU A 372 4.49 12.14 -19.12
C GLU A 372 3.81 13.47 -18.75
N ASN A 373 2.80 13.44 -17.86
CA ASN A 373 2.01 14.59 -17.40
C ASN A 373 1.90 14.58 -15.85
N PRO A 374 2.82 15.24 -15.14
CA PRO A 374 2.92 15.20 -13.67
C PRO A 374 1.71 15.74 -12.88
N THR A 375 0.75 16.39 -13.54
CA THR A 375 -0.55 16.78 -12.96
C THR A 375 -1.57 15.67 -12.91
N HIS A 376 -1.40 14.63 -13.71
CA HIS A 376 -2.35 13.55 -13.78
C HIS A 376 -2.15 12.63 -12.57
N GLY A 377 -3.20 12.48 -11.79
CA GLY A 377 -3.23 11.52 -10.68
C GLY A 377 -3.69 10.13 -11.12
N PRO A 378 -3.91 9.21 -10.17
CA PRO A 378 -4.39 7.87 -10.48
C PRO A 378 -5.77 7.92 -11.15
N ARG A 379 -6.00 7.01 -12.11
CA ARG A 379 -7.24 6.90 -12.90
C ARG A 379 -7.67 8.19 -13.60
N TYR A 380 -6.71 8.98 -14.07
CA TYR A 380 -6.99 10.19 -14.83
C TYR A 380 -7.64 9.84 -16.19
N GLN A 381 -8.74 10.53 -16.54
CA GLN A 381 -9.41 10.33 -17.82
C GLN A 381 -9.43 11.60 -18.67
N ASN A 382 -8.76 11.51 -19.83
CA ASN A 382 -8.65 12.54 -20.84
C ASN A 382 -9.96 12.84 -21.62
N ALA A 383 -11.02 12.06 -21.43
CA ALA A 383 -12.29 12.31 -22.14
C ALA A 383 -12.92 13.62 -21.67
N ILE A 384 -13.51 14.37 -22.61
CA ILE A 384 -14.21 15.62 -22.34
C ILE A 384 -15.69 15.31 -22.08
N SER A 385 -16.26 15.92 -21.05
CA SER A 385 -17.69 15.86 -20.77
C SER A 385 -18.45 16.78 -21.72
N ASP A 386 -19.40 16.22 -22.48
CA ASP A 386 -20.26 16.98 -23.40
C ASP A 386 -21.09 18.06 -22.69
N GLU A 387 -21.34 17.91 -21.38
CA GLU A 387 -22.15 18.84 -20.57
C GLU A 387 -21.33 20.00 -20.00
N THR A 388 -20.10 19.73 -19.53
CA THR A 388 -19.26 20.74 -18.85
C THR A 388 -18.17 21.32 -19.74
N GLY A 389 -17.88 20.70 -20.89
CA GLY A 389 -16.77 21.04 -21.77
C GLY A 389 -15.39 20.79 -21.15
N LYS A 390 -15.33 20.18 -19.96
CA LYS A 390 -14.10 19.91 -19.21
C LYS A 390 -13.75 18.42 -19.24
N ARG A 391 -12.47 18.09 -19.04
CA ARG A 391 -12.03 16.70 -18.88
C ARG A 391 -12.61 16.10 -17.59
N TYR A 392 -12.87 14.79 -17.58
CA TYR A 392 -13.39 14.10 -16.39
C TYR A 392 -12.41 14.15 -15.21
N GLY A 393 -11.11 14.21 -15.49
CA GLY A 393 -10.04 14.14 -14.48
C GLY A 393 -9.97 12.75 -13.84
N SER A 394 -9.43 12.66 -12.62
CA SER A 394 -9.42 11.39 -11.90
C SER A 394 -10.84 10.90 -11.59
N ARG A 395 -11.08 9.63 -11.93
CA ARG A 395 -12.30 8.89 -11.59
C ARG A 395 -12.19 8.09 -10.29
N MET A 396 -11.02 8.06 -9.66
CA MET A 396 -10.85 7.31 -8.43
C MET A 396 -11.58 8.04 -7.30
N VAL A 397 -12.60 7.38 -6.75
CA VAL A 397 -13.47 7.96 -5.73
C VAL A 397 -13.68 7.00 -4.57
N VAL A 398 -13.72 7.54 -3.36
CA VAL A 398 -14.08 6.81 -2.14
C VAL A 398 -15.36 7.40 -1.59
N ARG A 399 -16.38 6.56 -1.42
CA ARG A 399 -17.65 7.00 -0.84
C ARG A 399 -17.56 7.04 0.67
N ILE A 400 -17.82 8.22 1.25
CA ILE A 400 -17.88 8.44 2.70
C ILE A 400 -19.36 8.63 3.06
N HIS A 401 -19.98 7.65 3.73
CA HIS A 401 -21.42 7.49 3.96
C HIS A 401 -22.30 8.72 3.67
N LYS A 402 -22.55 9.58 4.67
CA LYS A 402 -23.33 10.81 4.51
C LYS A 402 -22.46 12.02 4.17
N GLY A 403 -21.13 11.87 4.25
CA GLY A 403 -20.13 12.91 4.02
C GLY A 403 -19.82 13.20 2.55
N GLY A 404 -20.29 12.36 1.62
CA GLY A 404 -20.14 12.57 0.18
C GLY A 404 -19.13 11.64 -0.46
N VAL A 405 -18.44 12.13 -1.50
CA VAL A 405 -17.49 11.35 -2.29
C VAL A 405 -16.14 12.06 -2.26
N MET A 406 -15.12 11.37 -1.75
CA MET A 406 -13.74 11.85 -1.75
C MET A 406 -13.05 11.42 -3.03
N ARG A 407 -12.58 12.38 -3.82
CA ARG A 407 -11.82 12.11 -5.05
C ARG A 407 -10.33 11.95 -4.73
N ILE A 408 -9.74 10.86 -5.24
CA ILE A 408 -8.31 10.55 -5.16
C ILE A 408 -7.68 10.98 -6.48
N ASP A 409 -7.48 12.28 -6.62
CA ASP A 409 -6.99 12.94 -7.83
C ASP A 409 -5.46 13.15 -7.85
N ARG A 410 -4.75 12.74 -6.80
CA ARG A 410 -3.31 12.90 -6.64
C ARG A 410 -2.70 11.64 -6.04
N TRP A 411 -1.46 11.35 -6.40
CA TRP A 411 -0.73 10.17 -5.92
C TRP A 411 -0.49 10.23 -4.42
N TRP A 412 -0.17 11.41 -3.86
CA TRP A 412 -0.03 11.54 -2.40
C TRP A 412 -1.32 11.15 -1.66
N LYS A 413 -2.51 11.45 -2.22
CA LYS A 413 -3.80 11.04 -1.63
C LYS A 413 -3.96 9.53 -1.67
N LEU A 414 -3.54 8.89 -2.75
CA LEU A 414 -3.59 7.43 -2.88
C LEU A 414 -2.71 6.76 -1.83
N HIS A 415 -1.45 7.17 -1.69
CA HIS A 415 -0.54 6.61 -0.69
C HIS A 415 -1.06 6.77 0.74
N ARG A 416 -1.59 7.94 1.09
CA ARG A 416 -2.19 8.17 2.41
C ARG A 416 -3.46 7.37 2.63
N LEU A 417 -4.33 7.24 1.62
CA LEU A 417 -5.51 6.38 1.68
C LEU A 417 -5.14 4.91 1.90
N GLN A 418 -4.18 4.40 1.13
CA GLN A 418 -3.69 3.03 1.26
C GLN A 418 -3.11 2.79 2.66
N GLY A 419 -2.26 3.69 3.17
CA GLY A 419 -1.72 3.62 4.53
C GLY A 419 -2.80 3.58 5.62
N LEU A 420 -3.82 4.45 5.52
CA LEU A 420 -4.96 4.43 6.44
C LEU A 420 -5.77 3.13 6.34
N ARG A 421 -6.03 2.63 5.13
CA ARG A 421 -6.78 1.38 4.92
C ARG A 421 -6.02 0.14 5.39
N ARG A 422 -4.69 0.12 5.32
CA ARG A 422 -3.88 -0.96 5.89
C ARG A 422 -4.16 -1.14 7.38
N VAL A 423 -4.19 -0.05 8.13
CA VAL A 423 -4.38 -0.09 9.59
C VAL A 423 -5.87 -0.21 9.96
N LEU A 424 -6.74 0.59 9.34
CA LEU A 424 -8.15 0.69 9.73
C LEU A 424 -9.07 -0.30 9.02
N GLN A 425 -8.67 -0.88 7.89
CA GLN A 425 -9.45 -1.86 7.13
C GLN A 425 -10.91 -1.40 6.89
N GLY A 426 -11.90 -2.25 7.15
CA GLY A 426 -13.33 -1.92 7.07
C GLY A 426 -13.79 -0.81 8.03
N GLY A 427 -12.98 -0.46 9.04
CA GLY A 427 -13.23 0.65 9.96
C GLY A 427 -12.92 2.03 9.38
N PHE A 428 -12.24 2.12 8.23
CA PHE A 428 -11.79 3.38 7.63
C PHE A 428 -12.90 4.43 7.54
N VAL A 429 -14.06 4.08 6.98
CA VAL A 429 -15.14 5.06 6.73
C VAL A 429 -15.65 5.67 8.04
N ARG A 430 -15.76 4.87 9.10
CA ARG A 430 -16.20 5.34 10.40
C ARG A 430 -15.16 6.26 11.04
N HIS A 431 -13.90 5.87 11.01
CA HIS A 431 -12.80 6.67 11.53
C HIS A 431 -12.67 7.98 10.75
N TYR A 432 -12.88 7.97 9.44
CA TYR A 432 -12.88 9.19 8.64
C TYR A 432 -13.93 10.22 9.10
N GLU A 433 -15.07 9.77 9.62
CA GLU A 433 -16.14 10.65 10.14
C GLU A 433 -15.92 11.12 11.58
N THR A 434 -15.07 10.43 12.36
CA THR A 434 -15.01 10.61 13.82
C THR A 434 -13.62 10.86 14.40
N ASN A 435 -12.58 10.41 13.71
CA ASN A 435 -11.18 10.54 14.12
C ASN A 435 -10.53 11.71 13.36
N GLU A 436 -10.26 12.79 14.08
CA GLU A 436 -9.64 14.01 13.54
C GLU A 436 -8.31 13.72 12.84
N VAL A 437 -7.50 12.81 13.37
CA VAL A 437 -6.19 12.41 12.82
C VAL A 437 -6.36 11.81 11.43
N VAL A 438 -7.37 10.96 11.25
CA VAL A 438 -7.65 10.29 9.98
C VAL A 438 -8.18 11.29 8.95
N PHE A 439 -9.00 12.24 9.39
CA PHE A 439 -9.48 13.33 8.54
C PHE A 439 -8.34 14.26 8.09
N GLU A 440 -7.47 14.68 9.02
CA GLU A 440 -6.31 15.55 8.73
C GLU A 440 -5.26 14.87 7.84
N THR A 441 -5.11 13.55 7.95
CA THR A 441 -4.21 12.78 7.09
C THR A 441 -4.65 12.87 5.63
N LEU A 442 -5.96 12.83 5.37
CA LEU A 442 -6.53 12.83 4.03
C LEU A 442 -7.73 13.80 3.94
N PRO A 443 -7.50 15.11 3.94
CA PRO A 443 -8.58 16.09 4.03
C PRO A 443 -9.34 16.18 2.69
N ILE A 444 -10.68 16.16 2.73
CA ILE A 444 -11.49 16.47 1.54
C ILE A 444 -11.32 17.96 1.24
N MET A 445 -10.72 18.28 0.09
CA MET A 445 -11.06 19.55 -0.55
C MET A 445 -12.49 19.38 -1.07
N ILE A 446 -13.48 19.87 -0.32
CA ILE A 446 -14.86 19.93 -0.81
C ILE A 446 -14.83 20.89 -2.00
N THR A 447 -14.64 20.35 -3.20
CA THR A 447 -15.07 21.03 -4.40
C THR A 447 -16.59 21.05 -4.31
N ALA A 448 -17.12 22.19 -3.86
CA ALA A 448 -18.52 22.46 -4.04
C ALA A 448 -18.77 22.40 -5.55
N ASP A 449 -19.35 21.31 -6.02
CA ASP A 449 -19.96 21.26 -7.34
C ASP A 449 -20.96 22.41 -7.37
N LYS A 450 -20.60 23.47 -8.09
CA LYS A 450 -21.47 24.59 -8.43
C LYS A 450 -21.84 24.49 -9.89
#